data_AF-A0A7W0WQ77-F1
#
_entry.id   AF-A0A7W0WQ77-F1
#
_cell.length_a   1.000
_cell.length_b   1.000
_cell.length_c   1.000
_cell.angle_alpha   90.00
_cell.angle_beta   90.00
_cell.angle_gamma   90.00
#
_symmetry.space_group_name_H-M   'P 1'
#
loop_
_entity.id
_entity.type
_entity.pdbx_description
1 polymer ?
#
loop_
_entity_poly.entity_id
_entity_poly.type
_entity_poly.pdbx_seq_one_letter_code
_entity_poly.pdbx_strand_id
1 'polypeptide(L)'
;MKTITAFLALTFLTSTAHADEVDDTLFELGRAMTSQRTNRLDPADCTVMLAKLRSMNAPAARTVTVDEDTPFLRKGQHALPAVRKACDALEYAGKLDEAKRTIRLAIEMKSASGCVKYWPKLIAAGVKPTERMEEDVTGLYGRGKIRVSGTLEELKAKYCDQVVADAQAKDDAFIAPFKKVLKNDKLAVMLDYRGAGGITLAGGDQSMKPAKLAAARAWFATHTGGTCTDGRTMIVVTRYDFDGAHKLVKQTGKQHCGEAVYQ
;
A
#
# COMPACT_ATOMS: atom_id res chain seq x y z
N MET A 1 35.86 65.30 2.56
CA MET A 1 36.22 64.27 1.55
C MET A 1 36.50 62.96 2.26
N LYS A 2 35.66 61.94 2.10
CA LYS A 2 35.97 60.54 2.47
C LYS A 2 35.34 59.61 1.42
N THR A 3 36.20 58.74 0.92
CA THR A 3 36.06 57.79 -0.18
C THR A 3 35.25 56.56 0.24
N ILE A 4 34.26 56.16 -0.55
CA ILE A 4 33.58 54.84 -0.47
C ILE A 4 33.53 54.29 -1.90
N THR A 5 34.53 53.50 -2.29
CA THR A 5 34.56 52.78 -3.57
C THR A 5 35.31 51.47 -3.39
N ALA A 6 34.64 50.42 -2.88
CA ALA A 6 35.12 49.03 -2.96
C ALA A 6 34.07 48.04 -2.45
N PHE A 7 33.02 47.73 -3.24
CA PHE A 7 32.12 46.58 -2.94
C PHE A 7 31.45 45.99 -4.20
N LEU A 8 32.11 46.04 -5.38
CA LEU A 8 31.49 45.66 -6.67
C LEU A 8 32.16 44.49 -7.41
N ALA A 9 33.16 43.83 -6.82
CA ALA A 9 33.93 42.79 -7.52
C ALA A 9 33.62 41.33 -7.10
N LEU A 10 32.71 41.09 -6.14
CA LEU A 10 32.47 39.73 -5.61
C LEU A 10 31.21 39.02 -6.14
N THR A 11 30.41 39.68 -6.99
CA THR A 11 29.14 39.10 -7.50
C THR A 11 29.28 38.32 -8.81
N PHE A 12 30.44 38.32 -9.47
CA PHE A 12 30.61 37.63 -10.76
C PHE A 12 31.11 36.19 -10.65
N LEU A 13 31.81 35.81 -9.57
CA LEU A 13 32.38 34.46 -9.42
C LEU A 13 31.36 33.41 -8.95
N THR A 14 30.24 33.82 -8.35
CA THR A 14 29.14 32.90 -8.00
C THR A 14 28.25 32.56 -9.20
N SER A 15 28.36 33.29 -10.31
CA SER A 15 27.47 33.11 -11.46
C SER A 15 27.80 31.87 -12.31
N THR A 16 29.05 31.42 -12.35
CA THR A 16 29.47 30.33 -13.25
C THR A 16 29.16 28.95 -12.66
N ALA A 17 29.33 28.76 -11.34
CA ALA A 17 29.04 27.50 -10.67
C ALA A 17 27.55 27.10 -10.77
N HIS A 18 26.64 28.06 -10.86
CA HIS A 18 25.21 27.80 -11.04
C HIS A 18 24.83 27.43 -12.48
N ALA A 19 25.65 27.78 -13.48
CA ALA A 19 25.34 27.46 -14.87
C ALA A 19 25.47 25.96 -15.14
N ASP A 20 26.55 25.35 -14.63
CA ASP A 20 26.80 23.91 -14.79
C ASP A 20 25.71 23.08 -14.10
N GLU A 21 25.28 23.48 -12.89
CA GLU A 21 24.23 22.77 -12.17
C GLU A 21 22.85 22.84 -12.86
N VAL A 22 22.54 23.96 -13.51
CA VAL A 22 21.33 24.12 -14.32
C VAL A 22 21.37 23.15 -15.50
N ASP A 23 22.52 23.01 -16.15
CA ASP A 23 22.69 22.19 -17.35
C ASP A 23 22.65 20.70 -17.04
N ASP A 24 23.29 20.29 -15.94
CA ASP A 24 23.17 18.93 -15.40
C ASP A 24 21.71 18.61 -15.03
N THR A 25 21.00 19.54 -14.40
CA THR A 25 19.59 19.32 -14.03
C THR A 25 18.68 19.27 -15.27
N LEU A 26 18.95 20.06 -16.30
CA LEU A 26 18.23 20.00 -17.59
C LEU A 26 18.49 18.67 -18.30
N PHE A 27 19.73 18.17 -18.25
CA PHE A 27 20.10 16.88 -18.81
C PHE A 27 19.39 15.71 -18.10
N GLU A 28 19.45 15.67 -16.76
CA GLU A 28 18.76 14.65 -15.97
C GLU A 28 17.24 14.71 -16.15
N LEU A 29 16.65 15.90 -16.30
CA LEU A 29 15.22 16.05 -16.62
C LEU A 29 14.86 15.43 -17.97
N GLY A 30 15.70 15.64 -18.99
CA GLY A 30 15.52 15.01 -20.31
C GLY A 30 15.52 13.48 -20.23
N ARG A 31 16.43 12.92 -19.44
CA ARG A 31 16.55 11.48 -19.19
C ARG A 31 15.41 10.91 -18.33
N ALA A 32 14.97 11.66 -17.32
CA ALA A 32 13.84 11.27 -16.47
C ALA A 32 12.54 11.18 -17.29
N MET A 33 12.38 12.03 -18.30
CA MET A 33 11.22 11.95 -19.19
C MET A 33 11.22 10.72 -20.10
N THR A 34 12.38 10.23 -20.54
CA THR A 34 12.48 9.09 -21.48
C THR A 34 12.50 7.74 -20.78
N SER A 35 13.07 7.64 -19.58
CA SER A 35 13.21 6.38 -18.84
C SER A 35 11.90 5.80 -18.27
N GLN A 36 10.77 6.50 -18.41
CA GLN A 36 9.46 6.08 -17.93
C GLN A 36 8.86 4.83 -18.62
N ARG A 37 9.47 4.31 -19.70
CA ARG A 37 9.07 3.03 -20.30
C ARG A 37 9.19 1.82 -19.37
N THR A 38 9.89 1.94 -18.24
CA THR A 38 10.21 0.79 -17.38
C THR A 38 9.29 0.56 -16.17
N ASN A 39 8.09 1.17 -16.13
CA ASN A 39 7.09 0.98 -15.06
C ASN A 39 7.58 1.29 -13.63
N ARG A 40 8.70 2.01 -13.47
CA ARG A 40 9.35 2.28 -12.18
C ARG A 40 9.96 3.67 -12.10
N LEU A 41 9.22 4.69 -12.49
CA LEU A 41 9.53 6.03 -12.01
C LEU A 41 8.52 6.40 -10.94
N ASP A 42 9.04 6.85 -9.80
CA ASP A 42 8.25 7.65 -8.87
C ASP A 42 7.94 8.96 -9.62
N PRO A 43 6.67 9.23 -9.98
CA PRO A 43 6.33 10.45 -10.72
C PRO A 43 6.86 11.72 -10.06
N ALA A 44 7.23 11.66 -8.77
CA ALA A 44 7.93 12.72 -8.05
C ALA A 44 9.19 13.25 -8.76
N ASP A 45 9.91 12.46 -9.57
CA ASP A 45 11.20 12.89 -10.13
C ASP A 45 11.08 14.05 -11.14
N CYS A 46 10.02 14.10 -11.95
CA CYS A 46 9.81 15.17 -12.95
C CYS A 46 9.53 16.52 -12.27
N THR A 47 8.56 16.56 -11.34
CA THR A 47 8.24 17.77 -10.58
C THR A 47 9.38 18.19 -9.65
N VAL A 48 10.11 17.25 -9.04
CA VAL A 48 11.27 17.57 -8.19
C VAL A 48 12.36 18.28 -9.01
N MET A 49 12.69 17.77 -10.19
CA MET A 49 13.67 18.41 -11.08
C MET A 49 13.18 19.78 -11.58
N LEU A 50 11.89 19.92 -11.92
CA LEU A 50 11.31 21.21 -12.30
C LEU A 50 11.29 22.23 -11.15
N ALA A 51 11.03 21.78 -9.93
CA ALA A 51 11.11 22.61 -8.74
C ALA A 51 12.54 23.07 -8.48
N LYS A 52 13.54 22.18 -8.66
CA LYS A 52 14.96 22.51 -8.59
C LYS A 52 15.36 23.55 -9.64
N LEU A 53 14.94 23.38 -10.90
CA LEU A 53 15.17 24.38 -11.95
C LEU A 53 14.54 25.73 -11.62
N ARG A 54 13.34 25.73 -11.01
CA ARG A 54 12.69 26.96 -10.55
C ARG A 54 13.47 27.62 -9.41
N SER A 55 13.97 26.87 -8.43
CA SER A 55 14.76 27.44 -7.33
C SER A 55 16.11 28.00 -7.79
N MET A 56 16.65 27.48 -8.89
CA MET A 56 17.85 28.00 -9.55
C MET A 56 17.58 29.20 -10.48
N ASN A 57 16.33 29.70 -10.55
CA ASN A 57 15.91 30.77 -11.46
C ASN A 57 16.20 30.46 -12.94
N ALA A 58 16.14 29.19 -13.37
CA ALA A 58 16.36 28.81 -14.75
C ALA A 58 15.34 29.54 -15.67
N PRO A 59 15.80 30.29 -16.70
CA PRO A 59 14.91 31.02 -17.60
C PRO A 59 13.96 30.08 -18.35
N ALA A 60 12.70 30.49 -18.54
CA ALA A 60 11.72 29.70 -19.28
C ALA A 60 12.12 29.40 -20.74
N ALA A 61 13.04 30.19 -21.32
CA ALA A 61 13.58 29.99 -22.65
C ALA A 61 14.61 28.84 -22.73
N ARG A 62 15.11 28.32 -21.60
CA ARG A 62 15.98 27.14 -21.60
C ARG A 62 15.24 25.95 -22.20
N THR A 63 16.00 25.11 -22.87
CA THR A 63 15.50 23.92 -23.55
C THR A 63 16.01 22.65 -22.88
N VAL A 64 15.17 21.62 -22.85
CA VAL A 64 15.54 20.26 -22.46
C VAL A 64 15.55 19.40 -23.72
N THR A 65 16.58 18.60 -23.89
CA THR A 65 16.63 17.58 -24.95
C THR A 65 15.94 16.32 -24.46
N VAL A 66 14.96 15.83 -25.23
CA VAL A 66 14.26 14.57 -24.99
C VAL A 66 14.72 13.57 -26.05
N ASP A 67 15.32 12.46 -25.64
CA ASP A 67 16.00 11.52 -26.55
C ASP A 67 15.06 10.53 -27.25
N GLU A 68 13.84 10.36 -26.73
CA GLU A 68 12.83 9.45 -27.23
C GLU A 68 11.44 10.09 -27.25
N ASP A 69 10.58 9.62 -28.16
CA ASP A 69 9.17 10.01 -28.14
C ASP A 69 8.50 9.52 -26.85
N THR A 70 7.87 10.45 -26.13
CA THR A 70 6.97 10.18 -25.01
C THR A 70 5.52 10.39 -25.46
N PRO A 71 4.51 9.97 -24.67
CA PRO A 71 3.11 10.28 -24.99
C PRO A 71 2.79 11.78 -25.09
N PHE A 72 3.62 12.64 -24.51
CA PHE A 72 3.34 14.08 -24.37
C PHE A 72 4.33 15.00 -25.11
N LEU A 73 5.52 14.51 -25.45
CA LEU A 73 6.57 15.25 -26.15
C LEU A 73 7.30 14.33 -27.14
N ARG A 74 7.53 14.85 -28.36
CA ARG A 74 8.36 14.19 -29.37
C ARG A 74 9.84 14.25 -28.98
N LYS A 75 10.66 13.38 -29.56
CA LYS A 75 12.12 13.49 -29.51
C LYS A 75 12.56 14.87 -30.03
N GLY A 76 13.49 15.52 -29.33
CA GLY A 76 14.05 16.81 -29.71
C GLY A 76 14.18 17.79 -28.55
N GLN A 77 14.44 19.06 -28.87
CA GLN A 77 14.57 20.13 -27.89
C GLN A 77 13.22 20.79 -27.60
N HIS A 78 12.90 20.97 -26.32
CA HIS A 78 11.64 21.58 -25.87
C HIS A 78 11.89 22.66 -24.84
N ALA A 79 11.21 23.79 -24.96
CA ALA A 79 11.27 24.84 -23.95
C ALA A 79 10.67 24.37 -22.62
N LEU A 80 11.21 24.89 -21.50
CA LEU A 80 10.77 24.50 -20.16
C LEU A 80 9.24 24.58 -19.91
N PRO A 81 8.47 25.54 -20.45
CA PRO A 81 7.01 25.54 -20.32
C PRO A 81 6.34 24.31 -20.95
N ALA A 82 6.82 23.84 -22.10
CA ALA A 82 6.32 22.63 -22.73
C ALA A 82 6.67 21.39 -21.91
N VAL A 83 7.90 21.35 -21.38
CA VAL A 83 8.38 20.28 -20.49
C VAL A 83 7.55 20.22 -19.19
N ARG A 84 7.24 21.36 -18.57
CA ARG A 84 6.38 21.45 -17.38
C ARG A 84 5.01 20.83 -17.63
N LYS A 85 4.35 21.25 -18.71
CA LYS A 85 3.05 20.70 -19.10
C LYS A 85 3.10 19.19 -19.34
N ALA A 86 4.20 18.71 -19.93
CA ALA A 86 4.40 17.28 -20.16
C ALA A 86 4.64 16.52 -18.86
N CYS A 87 5.44 17.04 -17.92
CA CYS A 87 5.60 16.46 -16.58
C CYS A 87 4.26 16.37 -15.86
N ASP A 88 3.46 17.44 -15.84
CA ASP A 88 2.14 17.43 -15.18
C ASP A 88 1.24 16.32 -15.75
N ALA A 89 1.22 16.18 -17.08
CA ALA A 89 0.43 15.16 -17.76
C ALA A 89 0.95 13.74 -17.50
N LEU A 90 2.28 13.57 -17.46
CA LEU A 90 2.97 12.32 -17.18
C LEU A 90 2.73 11.83 -15.75
N GLU A 91 2.82 12.74 -14.79
CA GLU A 91 2.52 12.43 -13.39
C GLU A 91 1.05 12.10 -13.18
N TYR A 92 0.16 12.84 -13.83
CA TYR A 92 -1.27 12.52 -13.79
C TYR A 92 -1.54 11.13 -14.37
N ALA A 93 -0.92 10.79 -15.51
CA ALA A 93 -1.03 9.47 -16.11
C ALA A 93 -0.52 8.36 -15.16
N GLY A 94 0.62 8.56 -14.50
CA GLY A 94 1.13 7.62 -13.51
C GLY A 94 0.20 7.41 -12.31
N LYS A 95 -0.40 8.49 -11.79
CA LYS A 95 -1.41 8.40 -10.72
C LYS A 95 -2.67 7.67 -11.18
N LEU A 96 -3.12 7.94 -12.41
CA LEU A 96 -4.26 7.25 -13.02
C LEU A 96 -3.97 5.75 -13.21
N ASP A 97 -2.77 5.39 -13.65
CA ASP A 97 -2.37 4.00 -13.81
C ASP A 97 -2.25 3.26 -12.48
N GLU A 98 -1.78 3.91 -11.42
CA GLU A 98 -1.83 3.34 -10.07
C GLU A 98 -3.28 3.14 -9.61
N ALA A 99 -4.19 4.08 -9.88
CA ALA A 99 -5.61 3.90 -9.58
C ALA A 99 -6.20 2.68 -10.30
N LYS A 100 -5.96 2.54 -11.61
CA LYS A 100 -6.36 1.36 -12.39
C LYS A 100 -5.73 0.08 -11.84
N ARG A 101 -4.44 0.11 -11.49
CA ARG A 101 -3.74 -1.02 -10.88
C ARG A 101 -4.37 -1.46 -9.57
N THR A 102 -4.80 -0.54 -8.70
CA THR A 102 -5.49 -0.91 -7.45
C THR A 102 -6.83 -1.63 -7.72
N ILE A 103 -7.57 -1.24 -8.77
CA ILE A 103 -8.79 -1.93 -9.21
C ILE A 103 -8.45 -3.32 -9.78
N ARG A 104 -7.42 -3.43 -10.64
CA ARG A 104 -6.95 -4.72 -11.18
C ARG A 104 -6.62 -5.69 -10.06
N LEU A 105 -5.81 -5.26 -9.08
CA LEU A 105 -5.42 -6.11 -7.95
C LEU A 105 -6.64 -6.54 -7.11
N ALA A 106 -7.64 -5.67 -6.96
CA ALA A 106 -8.87 -6.05 -6.27
C ALA A 106 -9.64 -7.17 -7.01
N ILE A 107 -9.66 -7.12 -8.35
CA ILE A 107 -10.26 -8.16 -9.21
C ILE A 107 -9.43 -9.44 -9.17
N GLU A 108 -8.12 -9.34 -9.41
CA GLU A 108 -7.16 -10.44 -9.51
C GLU A 108 -6.99 -11.19 -8.19
N MET A 109 -6.99 -10.49 -7.05
CA MET A 109 -6.74 -11.11 -5.76
C MET A 109 -8.01 -11.34 -4.95
N LYS A 110 -9.17 -10.86 -5.43
CA LYS A 110 -10.40 -10.75 -4.62
C LYS A 110 -10.15 -10.11 -3.26
N SER A 111 -9.31 -9.08 -3.22
CA SER A 111 -8.88 -8.40 -2.00
C SER A 111 -8.97 -6.89 -2.16
N ALA A 112 -9.74 -6.25 -1.29
CA ALA A 112 -9.97 -4.80 -1.34
C ALA A 112 -8.95 -3.99 -0.52
N SER A 113 -8.02 -4.62 0.20
CA SER A 113 -7.16 -3.95 1.18
C SER A 113 -6.31 -2.84 0.56
N GLY A 114 -5.74 -3.09 -0.62
CA GLY A 114 -5.02 -2.07 -1.39
C GLY A 114 -5.96 -0.95 -1.85
N CYS A 115 -7.05 -1.32 -2.52
CA CYS A 115 -7.97 -0.35 -3.11
C CYS A 115 -8.56 0.62 -2.07
N VAL A 116 -9.08 0.12 -0.95
CA VAL A 116 -9.69 0.98 0.09
C VAL A 116 -8.65 1.86 0.77
N LYS A 117 -7.44 1.34 1.02
CA LYS A 117 -6.35 2.09 1.68
C LYS A 117 -5.78 3.19 0.78
N TYR A 118 -5.61 2.93 -0.51
CA TYR A 118 -4.94 3.85 -1.43
C TYR A 118 -5.89 4.84 -2.09
N TRP A 119 -7.18 4.52 -2.22
CA TRP A 119 -8.14 5.38 -2.90
C TRP A 119 -8.19 6.83 -2.39
N PRO A 120 -8.29 7.12 -1.08
CA PRO A 120 -8.28 8.50 -0.59
C PRO A 120 -7.01 9.26 -0.95
N LYS A 121 -5.86 8.56 -1.00
CA LYS A 121 -4.57 9.17 -1.40
C LYS A 121 -4.55 9.52 -2.88
N LEU A 122 -5.14 8.69 -3.73
CA LEU A 122 -5.23 8.94 -5.17
C LEU A 122 -6.13 10.16 -5.46
N ILE A 123 -7.28 10.25 -4.79
CA ILE A 123 -8.17 11.42 -4.89
C ILE A 123 -7.47 12.69 -4.40
N ALA A 124 -6.80 12.63 -3.24
CA ALA A 124 -6.01 13.75 -2.73
C ALA A 124 -4.85 14.14 -3.65
N ALA A 125 -4.29 13.19 -4.41
CA ALA A 125 -3.25 13.43 -5.41
C ALA A 125 -3.79 14.00 -6.74
N GLY A 126 -5.11 14.19 -6.86
CA GLY A 126 -5.78 14.83 -7.99
C GLY A 126 -6.43 13.89 -9.00
N VAL A 127 -6.42 12.56 -8.77
CA VAL A 127 -7.12 11.61 -9.65
C VAL A 127 -8.62 11.85 -9.56
N LYS A 128 -9.28 12.06 -10.70
CA LYS A 128 -10.72 12.30 -10.73
C LYS A 128 -11.49 10.97 -10.68
N PRO A 129 -12.51 10.83 -9.82
CA PRO A 129 -13.35 9.63 -9.78
C PRO A 129 -14.06 9.32 -11.12
N THR A 130 -14.29 10.36 -11.93
CA THR A 130 -14.94 10.28 -13.24
C THR A 130 -14.03 9.77 -14.37
N GLU A 131 -12.73 9.58 -14.12
CA GLU A 131 -11.83 9.00 -15.13
C GLU A 131 -12.32 7.62 -15.55
N ARG A 132 -12.12 7.27 -16.82
CA ARG A 132 -12.58 5.98 -17.35
C ARG A 132 -11.46 4.96 -17.39
N MET A 133 -11.83 3.72 -17.14
CA MET A 133 -10.98 2.55 -17.33
C MET A 133 -11.73 1.58 -18.22
N GLU A 134 -11.05 1.13 -19.27
CA GLU A 134 -11.59 0.19 -20.24
C GLU A 134 -10.48 -0.78 -20.67
N GLU A 135 -10.45 -1.96 -20.06
CA GLU A 135 -9.38 -2.93 -20.24
C GLU A 135 -9.86 -4.35 -19.91
N ASP A 136 -9.12 -5.34 -20.40
CA ASP A 136 -9.31 -6.74 -20.03
C ASP A 136 -8.37 -7.07 -18.87
N VAL A 137 -8.95 -7.42 -17.73
CA VAL A 137 -8.20 -7.80 -16.53
C VAL A 137 -8.21 -9.32 -16.39
N THR A 138 -7.07 -9.89 -16.04
CA THR A 138 -6.99 -11.33 -15.81
C THR A 138 -7.70 -11.66 -14.50
N GLY A 139 -8.56 -12.67 -14.48
CA GLY A 139 -9.25 -13.09 -13.26
C GLY A 139 -8.32 -13.76 -12.25
N LEU A 140 -8.86 -14.03 -11.06
CA LEU A 140 -8.16 -14.69 -9.97
C LEU A 140 -7.39 -15.95 -10.42
N TYR A 141 -6.10 -16.02 -10.08
CA TYR A 141 -5.17 -17.10 -10.47
C TYR A 141 -5.06 -17.33 -11.98
N GLY A 142 -5.11 -16.27 -12.79
CA GLY A 142 -4.98 -16.41 -14.24
C GLY A 142 -6.25 -16.90 -14.93
N ARG A 143 -7.38 -17.04 -14.21
CA ARG A 143 -8.58 -17.67 -14.74
C ARG A 143 -9.46 -16.67 -15.50
N GLY A 144 -9.37 -16.75 -16.82
CA GLY A 144 -10.21 -15.99 -17.74
C GLY A 144 -9.86 -14.50 -17.80
N LYS A 145 -10.44 -13.82 -18.78
CA LYS A 145 -10.36 -12.36 -18.91
C LYS A 145 -11.72 -11.76 -18.55
N ILE A 146 -11.70 -10.71 -17.74
CA ILE A 146 -12.87 -9.94 -17.37
C ILE A 146 -12.76 -8.60 -18.08
N ARG A 147 -13.74 -8.27 -18.93
CA ARG A 147 -13.85 -6.93 -19.49
C ARG A 147 -14.27 -5.98 -18.37
N VAL A 148 -13.42 -5.01 -18.07
CA VAL A 148 -13.68 -3.96 -17.08
C VAL A 148 -13.93 -2.67 -17.84
N SER A 149 -15.09 -2.07 -17.61
CA SER A 149 -15.46 -0.78 -18.21
C SER A 149 -16.31 0.03 -17.23
N GLY A 150 -15.98 1.31 -17.09
CA GLY A 150 -16.69 2.24 -16.22
C GLY A 150 -15.80 3.41 -15.81
N THR A 151 -16.38 4.30 -15.02
CA THR A 151 -15.62 5.30 -14.26
C THR A 151 -14.87 4.63 -13.11
N LEU A 152 -13.76 5.21 -12.66
CA LEU A 152 -13.02 4.65 -11.52
C LEU A 152 -13.90 4.55 -10.27
N GLU A 153 -14.83 5.48 -10.06
CA GLU A 153 -15.78 5.45 -8.95
C GLU A 153 -16.71 4.22 -9.00
N GLU A 154 -17.36 3.97 -10.13
CA GLU A 154 -18.21 2.80 -10.34
C GLU A 154 -17.43 1.50 -10.14
N LEU A 155 -16.19 1.47 -10.64
CA LEU A 155 -15.31 0.31 -10.54
C LEU A 155 -14.83 0.08 -9.10
N LYS A 156 -14.52 1.14 -8.34
CA LYS A 156 -14.24 1.03 -6.90
C LYS A 156 -15.44 0.44 -6.17
N ALA A 157 -16.64 0.98 -6.40
CA ALA A 157 -17.84 0.49 -5.73
C ALA A 157 -18.03 -1.01 -5.99
N LYS A 158 -17.89 -1.41 -7.26
CA LYS A 158 -18.11 -2.79 -7.70
C LYS A 158 -17.03 -3.78 -7.25
N TYR A 159 -15.77 -3.41 -7.30
CA TYR A 159 -14.66 -4.36 -7.13
C TYR A 159 -13.90 -4.18 -5.82
N CYS A 160 -14.03 -3.03 -5.16
CA CYS A 160 -13.39 -2.77 -3.89
C CYS A 160 -14.42 -2.78 -2.75
N ASP A 161 -15.44 -1.92 -2.83
CA ASP A 161 -16.42 -1.79 -1.75
C ASP A 161 -17.26 -3.05 -1.61
N GLN A 162 -17.70 -3.65 -2.72
CA GLN A 162 -18.40 -4.94 -2.70
C GLN A 162 -17.55 -6.06 -2.10
N VAL A 163 -16.24 -6.11 -2.39
CA VAL A 163 -15.35 -7.13 -1.83
C VAL A 163 -15.21 -6.97 -0.32
N VAL A 164 -15.15 -5.73 0.18
CA VAL A 164 -15.21 -5.46 1.64
C VAL A 164 -16.55 -5.91 2.22
N ALA A 165 -17.67 -5.53 1.58
CA ALA A 165 -19.00 -5.88 2.04
C ALA A 165 -19.20 -7.40 2.10
N ASP A 166 -18.77 -8.12 1.06
CA ASP A 166 -18.83 -9.59 0.99
C ASP A 166 -17.94 -10.24 2.05
N ALA A 167 -16.74 -9.69 2.29
CA ALA A 167 -15.83 -10.18 3.32
C ALA A 167 -16.42 -9.96 4.72
N GLN A 168 -17.01 -8.79 4.97
CA GLN A 168 -17.69 -8.47 6.22
C GLN A 168 -18.91 -9.37 6.45
N ALA A 169 -19.75 -9.56 5.42
CA ALA A 169 -20.90 -10.44 5.51
C ALA A 169 -20.51 -11.90 5.80
N LYS A 170 -19.41 -12.39 5.22
CA LYS A 170 -18.86 -13.72 5.52
C LYS A 170 -18.32 -13.79 6.94
N ASP A 171 -17.60 -12.77 7.39
CA ASP A 171 -17.08 -12.70 8.76
C ASP A 171 -18.22 -12.68 9.78
N ASP A 172 -19.25 -11.86 9.55
CA ASP A 172 -20.43 -11.80 10.40
C ASP A 172 -21.20 -13.12 10.43
N ALA A 173 -21.41 -13.76 9.27
CA ALA A 173 -22.03 -15.07 9.19
C ALA A 173 -21.23 -16.14 9.95
N PHE A 174 -19.90 -16.07 9.88
CA PHE A 174 -19.00 -16.97 10.59
C PHE A 174 -19.03 -16.73 12.11
N ILE A 175 -19.04 -15.47 12.57
CA ILE A 175 -19.07 -15.09 13.99
C ILE A 175 -20.44 -15.35 14.63
N ALA A 176 -21.53 -15.15 13.89
CA ALA A 176 -22.90 -15.23 14.39
C ALA A 176 -23.19 -16.45 15.28
N PRO A 177 -22.83 -17.70 14.90
CA PRO A 177 -23.09 -18.86 15.76
C PRO A 177 -22.26 -18.86 17.05
N PHE A 178 -21.08 -18.22 17.08
CA PHE A 178 -20.31 -18.05 18.31
C PHE A 178 -20.93 -17.01 19.25
N LYS A 179 -21.41 -15.88 18.71
CA LYS A 179 -22.13 -14.85 19.50
C LYS A 179 -23.37 -15.41 20.23
N LYS A 180 -23.99 -16.47 19.69
CA LYS A 180 -25.15 -17.13 20.33
C LYS A 180 -24.79 -17.92 21.59
N VAL A 181 -23.59 -18.49 21.66
CA VAL A 181 -23.23 -19.46 22.72
C VAL A 181 -22.06 -19.00 23.58
N LEU A 182 -21.17 -18.14 23.07
CA LEU A 182 -20.06 -17.54 23.79
C LEU A 182 -20.46 -16.15 24.30
N LYS A 183 -19.94 -15.77 25.47
CA LYS A 183 -20.22 -14.51 26.15
C LYS A 183 -18.93 -13.96 26.74
N ASN A 184 -18.92 -12.69 27.13
CA ASN A 184 -17.83 -12.06 27.87
C ASN A 184 -16.44 -12.34 27.24
N ASP A 185 -15.42 -12.56 28.06
CA ASP A 185 -14.02 -12.70 27.65
C ASP A 185 -13.80 -13.89 26.71
N LYS A 186 -14.60 -14.95 26.85
CA LYS A 186 -14.49 -16.13 25.99
C LYS A 186 -14.86 -15.83 24.54
N LEU A 187 -15.82 -14.93 24.29
CA LEU A 187 -16.10 -14.46 22.94
C LEU A 187 -14.94 -13.61 22.40
N ALA A 188 -14.38 -12.72 23.22
CA ALA A 188 -13.24 -11.88 22.85
C ALA A 188 -12.03 -12.74 22.44
N VAL A 189 -11.64 -13.71 23.29
CA VAL A 189 -10.55 -14.65 23.00
C VAL A 189 -10.79 -15.44 21.72
N MET A 190 -12.03 -15.85 21.41
CA MET A 190 -12.33 -16.53 20.14
C MET A 190 -12.09 -15.60 18.95
N LEU A 191 -12.54 -14.35 19.03
CA LEU A 191 -12.37 -13.38 17.96
C LEU A 191 -10.91 -13.02 17.72
N ASP A 192 -10.10 -12.95 18.78
CA ASP A 192 -8.67 -12.68 18.69
C ASP A 192 -7.90 -13.83 18.02
N TYR A 193 -8.35 -15.09 18.19
CA TYR A 193 -7.64 -16.28 17.69
C TYR A 193 -8.28 -17.00 16.50
N ARG A 194 -9.40 -16.49 15.96
CA ARG A 194 -10.07 -17.09 14.79
C ARG A 194 -9.18 -17.21 13.54
N GLY A 195 -8.13 -16.42 13.43
CA GLY A 195 -7.17 -16.45 12.31
C GLY A 195 -5.93 -17.33 12.53
N ALA A 196 -5.72 -17.86 13.75
CA ALA A 196 -4.47 -18.52 14.14
C ALA A 196 -4.54 -20.07 14.06
N GLY A 197 -5.42 -20.63 13.22
CA GLY A 197 -5.58 -22.08 13.09
C GLY A 197 -6.54 -22.72 14.10
N GLY A 198 -7.26 -21.91 14.88
CA GLY A 198 -8.33 -22.34 15.78
C GLY A 198 -7.91 -22.47 17.24
N ILE A 199 -8.90 -22.75 18.10
CA ILE A 199 -8.69 -22.96 19.54
C ILE A 199 -8.50 -24.45 19.80
N THR A 200 -7.43 -24.79 20.51
CA THR A 200 -7.20 -26.15 21.01
C THR A 200 -7.91 -26.34 22.34
N LEU A 201 -8.61 -27.45 22.49
CA LEU A 201 -9.28 -27.86 23.72
C LEU A 201 -8.34 -28.72 24.59
N ALA A 202 -8.72 -28.90 25.86
CA ALA A 202 -8.04 -29.89 26.70
C ALA A 202 -8.05 -31.27 26.03
N GLY A 203 -6.88 -31.92 25.97
CA GLY A 203 -6.68 -33.15 25.20
C GLY A 203 -6.06 -32.94 23.81
N GLY A 204 -5.88 -31.69 23.36
CA GLY A 204 -5.15 -31.37 22.12
C GLY A 204 -6.01 -31.23 20.87
N ASP A 205 -7.32 -31.50 20.95
CA ASP A 205 -8.23 -31.36 19.82
C ASP A 205 -8.48 -29.90 19.46
N GLN A 206 -8.22 -29.53 18.21
CA GLN A 206 -8.67 -28.23 17.67
C GLN A 206 -10.18 -28.23 17.44
N SER A 207 -10.85 -27.14 17.82
CA SER A 207 -12.28 -27.00 17.58
C SER A 207 -12.68 -25.61 17.11
N MET A 208 -13.50 -25.59 16.06
CA MET A 208 -14.24 -24.41 15.61
C MET A 208 -15.76 -24.60 15.78
N LYS A 209 -16.18 -25.59 16.58
CA LYS A 209 -17.60 -25.87 16.85
C LYS A 209 -18.06 -25.00 18.03
N PRO A 210 -18.98 -24.02 17.84
CA PRO A 210 -19.35 -23.08 18.89
C PRO A 210 -19.81 -23.74 20.20
N ALA A 211 -20.63 -24.81 20.11
CA ALA A 211 -21.11 -25.53 21.29
C ALA A 211 -19.99 -26.23 22.07
N LYS A 212 -19.01 -26.84 21.39
CA LYS A 212 -17.85 -27.47 22.05
C LYS A 212 -17.00 -26.42 22.75
N LEU A 213 -16.76 -25.29 22.08
CA LEU A 213 -16.03 -24.17 22.64
C LEU A 213 -16.73 -23.60 23.89
N ALA A 214 -18.06 -23.43 23.84
CA ALA A 214 -18.85 -22.95 24.96
C ALA A 214 -18.76 -23.88 26.19
N ALA A 215 -18.86 -25.21 25.97
CA ALA A 215 -18.80 -26.20 27.06
C ALA A 215 -17.42 -26.34 27.72
N ALA A 216 -16.34 -26.08 26.98
CA ALA A 216 -14.98 -26.26 27.50
C ALA A 216 -14.60 -25.17 28.51
N ARG A 217 -14.14 -25.55 29.71
CA ARG A 217 -13.67 -24.59 30.73
C ARG A 217 -12.31 -23.98 30.42
N ALA A 218 -11.44 -24.72 29.73
CA ALA A 218 -10.10 -24.28 29.39
C ALA A 218 -9.88 -24.35 27.88
N TRP A 219 -9.25 -23.30 27.34
CA TRP A 219 -8.85 -23.19 25.95
C TRP A 219 -7.34 -22.97 25.85
N PHE A 220 -6.77 -23.35 24.71
CA PHE A 220 -5.35 -23.15 24.42
C PHE A 220 -5.19 -22.47 23.07
N ALA A 221 -4.40 -21.41 23.02
CA ALA A 221 -3.97 -20.74 21.80
C ALA A 221 -2.47 -20.92 21.62
N THR A 222 -2.05 -21.19 20.39
CA THR A 222 -0.66 -21.52 20.06
C THR A 222 -0.10 -20.45 19.13
N HIS A 223 1.07 -19.92 19.47
CA HIS A 223 1.80 -18.94 18.66
C HIS A 223 3.23 -19.38 18.45
N THR A 224 3.81 -19.07 17.30
CA THR A 224 5.24 -19.25 17.07
C THR A 224 5.99 -18.03 17.59
N GLY A 225 6.88 -18.24 18.57
CA GLY A 225 7.61 -17.18 19.27
C GLY A 225 9.03 -16.94 18.75
N GLY A 226 9.51 -17.72 17.78
CA GLY A 226 10.88 -17.62 17.23
C GLY A 226 11.57 -18.98 17.11
N THR A 227 12.88 -19.01 17.33
CA THR A 227 13.72 -20.21 17.25
C THR A 227 14.43 -20.44 18.58
N CYS A 228 14.45 -21.68 19.05
CA CYS A 228 15.20 -22.11 20.22
C CYS A 228 16.71 -22.18 19.95
N THR A 229 17.51 -22.31 21.01
CA THR A 229 18.98 -22.39 20.92
C THR A 229 19.48 -23.61 20.13
N ASP A 230 18.65 -24.65 20.01
CA ASP A 230 18.92 -25.86 19.25
C ASP A 230 18.40 -25.82 17.80
N GLY A 231 17.90 -24.65 17.35
CA GLY A 231 17.39 -24.45 16.01
C GLY A 231 15.93 -24.87 15.78
N ARG A 232 15.25 -25.46 16.79
CA ARG A 232 13.82 -25.81 16.68
C ARG A 232 12.92 -24.58 16.80
N THR A 233 11.71 -24.65 16.25
CA THR A 233 10.71 -23.58 16.43
C THR A 233 10.29 -23.48 17.89
N MET A 234 10.32 -22.26 18.43
CA MET A 234 9.74 -21.95 19.73
C MET A 234 8.24 -21.76 19.58
N ILE A 235 7.47 -22.54 20.34
CA ILE A 235 6.02 -22.48 20.39
C ILE A 235 5.59 -21.95 21.76
N VAL A 236 4.76 -20.91 21.77
CA VAL A 236 4.11 -20.38 22.97
C VAL A 236 2.69 -20.93 23.02
N VAL A 237 2.38 -21.71 24.04
CA VAL A 237 1.02 -22.18 24.32
C VAL A 237 0.45 -21.34 25.46
N THR A 238 -0.61 -20.59 25.17
CA THR A 238 -1.35 -19.81 26.17
C THR A 238 -2.64 -20.51 26.52
N ARG A 239 -2.79 -20.88 27.79
CA ARG A 239 -4.01 -21.43 28.37
C ARG A 239 -4.88 -20.30 28.91
N TYR A 240 -6.17 -20.37 28.61
CA TYR A 240 -7.23 -19.51 29.12
C TYR A 240 -8.23 -20.37 29.88
N ASP A 241 -8.36 -20.15 31.19
CA ASP A 241 -9.40 -20.79 32.01
C ASP A 241 -10.56 -19.81 32.20
N PHE A 242 -11.78 -20.28 31.97
CA PHE A 242 -13.02 -19.51 32.07
C PHE A 242 -13.93 -20.06 33.16
N ASP A 243 -14.71 -19.17 33.78
CA ASP A 243 -15.81 -19.58 34.65
C ASP A 243 -17.08 -19.98 33.86
N GLY A 244 -18.14 -20.38 34.59
CA GLY A 244 -19.44 -20.71 34.00
C GLY A 244 -20.17 -19.53 33.37
N ALA A 245 -19.76 -18.29 33.67
CA ALA A 245 -20.25 -17.07 33.03
C ALA A 245 -19.39 -16.66 31.84
N HIS A 246 -18.42 -17.48 31.41
CA HIS A 246 -17.49 -17.20 30.32
C HIS A 246 -16.54 -16.02 30.58
N LYS A 247 -16.33 -15.65 31.85
CA LYS A 247 -15.29 -14.68 32.22
C LYS A 247 -13.95 -15.38 32.37
N LEU A 248 -12.89 -14.70 31.98
CA LEU A 248 -11.53 -15.18 32.12
C LEU A 248 -11.15 -15.15 33.61
N VAL A 249 -10.87 -16.32 34.19
CA VAL A 249 -10.44 -16.43 35.60
C VAL A 249 -8.94 -16.59 35.73
N LYS A 250 -8.28 -17.14 34.70
CA LYS A 250 -6.83 -17.35 34.70
C LYS A 250 -6.30 -17.43 33.28
N GLN A 251 -5.12 -16.86 33.08
CA GLN A 251 -4.35 -16.98 31.84
C GLN A 251 -2.91 -17.35 32.18
N THR A 252 -2.35 -18.35 31.48
CA THR A 252 -0.95 -18.76 31.66
C THR A 252 -0.31 -19.09 30.32
N GLY A 253 0.91 -18.61 30.09
CA GLY A 253 1.71 -18.94 28.90
C GLY A 253 2.87 -19.88 29.24
N LYS A 254 3.15 -20.85 28.38
CA LYS A 254 4.35 -21.69 28.43
C LYS A 254 5.04 -21.71 27.07
N GLN A 255 6.37 -21.69 27.10
CA GLN A 255 7.20 -21.84 25.92
C GLN A 255 7.66 -23.29 25.78
N HIS A 256 7.66 -23.79 24.55
CA HIS A 256 8.07 -25.13 24.17
C HIS A 256 9.04 -25.02 22.99
N CYS A 257 10.11 -25.81 23.01
CA CYS A 257 10.99 -25.99 21.86
C CYS A 257 10.56 -27.27 21.13
N GLY A 258 10.03 -27.14 19.91
CA GLY A 258 9.41 -28.25 19.19
C GLY A 258 7.90 -28.34 19.45
N GLU A 259 7.40 -29.53 19.79
CA GLU A 259 5.95 -29.79 19.86
C GLU A 259 5.25 -29.08 21.04
N ALA A 260 4.02 -28.64 20.80
CA ALA A 260 3.16 -28.01 21.79
C ALA A 260 2.56 -29.03 22.76
N VAL A 261 2.51 -28.71 24.05
CA VAL A 261 1.86 -29.54 25.07
C VAL A 261 0.64 -28.81 25.65
N TYR A 262 -0.53 -29.44 25.54
CA TYR A 262 -1.83 -28.88 25.94
C TYR A 262 -2.33 -29.54 27.24
N GLN A 263 -1.82 -29.09 28.39
CA GLN A 263 -2.17 -29.64 29.72
C GLN A 263 -2.87 -28.62 30.61
#